data_AF-Q8R8C2-F1
#
_entry.id   AF-Q8R8C2-F1
#
_cell.length_a   1.000
_cell.length_b   1.000
_cell.length_c   1.000
_cell.angle_alpha   90.00
_cell.angle_beta   90.00
_cell.angle_gamma   90.00
#
_symmetry.space_group_name_H-M   'P 1'
#
loop_
_entity.id
_entity.type
_entity.pdbx_description
1 polymer ?
#
loop_
_entity_poly.entity_id
_entity_poly.type
_entity_poly.pdbx_seq_one_letter_code
_entity_poly.pdbx_strand_id
1 'polypeptide(L)' 'MVIKMLNLEKSATFRRLIEEGRKEGEKEAKLAIAKNLLKEGMDIDEIAEITKLPKEEIEKLLN' A
#
# COMPACT_ATOMS: atom_id res chain seq x y z
N MET A 1 -20.95 -25.97 -2.40
CA MET A 1 -19.93 -24.93 -2.69
C MET A 1 -19.19 -24.46 -1.44
N VAL A 2 -19.88 -24.22 -0.32
CA VAL A 2 -19.29 -23.70 0.94
C VAL A 2 -18.09 -24.51 1.47
N ILE A 3 -18.18 -25.85 1.49
CA ILE A 3 -17.07 -26.71 1.97
C ILE A 3 -15.81 -26.57 1.11
N LYS A 4 -15.96 -26.34 -0.20
CA LYS A 4 -14.84 -26.17 -1.14
C LYS A 4 -14.10 -24.85 -0.90
N MET A 5 -14.85 -23.80 -0.58
CA MET A 5 -14.32 -22.46 -0.25
C MET A 5 -13.56 -22.47 1.08
N LEU A 6 -14.10 -23.15 2.10
CA LEU A 6 -13.43 -23.33 3.39
C LEU A 6 -12.07 -24.05 3.28
N ASN A 7 -11.92 -24.98 2.34
CA ASN A 7 -10.65 -25.66 2.07
C ASN A 7 -9.67 -24.81 1.24
N LEU A 8 -10.18 -23.96 0.33
CA LEU A 8 -9.38 -22.99 -0.42
C LEU A 8 -8.79 -21.91 0.49
N GLU A 9 -9.57 -21.40 1.45
CA GLU A 9 -9.12 -20.42 2.45
C GLU A 9 -8.00 -20.97 3.35
N LYS A 10 -8.02 -22.28 3.60
CA LYS A 10 -6.95 -22.99 4.32
C LYS A 10 -5.74 -23.30 3.44
N SER A 11 -5.81 -23.10 2.13
CA SER A 11 -4.66 -23.30 1.25
C SER A 11 -3.62 -22.20 1.47
N ALA A 12 -2.33 -22.60 1.42
CA ALA A 12 -1.23 -21.65 1.51
C ALA A 12 -1.28 -20.59 0.39
N THR A 13 -1.76 -20.97 -0.80
CA THR A 13 -1.90 -20.08 -1.96
C THR A 13 -2.89 -18.95 -1.69
N PHE A 14 -4.08 -19.27 -1.17
CA PHE A 14 -5.08 -18.24 -0.88
C PHE A 14 -4.58 -17.26 0.18
N ARG A 15 -3.94 -17.75 1.25
CA ARG A 15 -3.35 -16.88 2.28
C ARG A 15 -2.26 -15.95 1.71
N ARG A 16 -1.44 -16.45 0.77
CA ARG A 16 -0.43 -15.61 0.09
C ARG A 16 -1.10 -14.51 -0.74
N LEU A 17 -2.12 -14.84 -1.52
CA LEU A 17 -2.86 -13.86 -2.32
C LEU A 17 -3.50 -12.76 -1.45
N ILE A 18 -4.08 -13.14 -0.30
CA ILE A 18 -4.64 -12.16 0.65
C ILE A 18 -3.55 -11.26 1.24
N GLU A 19 -2.41 -11.84 1.63
CA GLU A 19 -1.29 -11.05 2.19
C GLU A 19 -0.65 -10.14 1.13
N GLU A 20 -0.53 -10.58 -0.12
CA GLU A 20 -0.10 -9.75 -1.24
C GLU A 20 -1.06 -8.59 -1.47
N GLY A 21 -2.37 -8.85 -1.54
CA GLY A 21 -3.38 -7.80 -1.66
C GLY A 21 -3.38 -6.81 -0.49
N ARG A 22 -3.12 -7.29 0.73
CA ARG A 22 -2.99 -6.42 1.91
C ARG A 22 -1.76 -5.50 1.79
N LYS A 23 -0.62 -6.03 1.34
CA LYS A 23 0.62 -5.25 1.12
C LYS A 23 0.45 -4.23 0.00
N GLU A 24 -0.21 -4.62 -1.09
CA GLU A 24 -0.51 -3.72 -2.21
C GLU A 24 -1.41 -2.57 -1.75
N GLY A 25 -2.51 -2.86 -1.05
CA GLY A 25 -3.39 -1.84 -0.50
C GLY A 25 -2.70 -0.92 0.51
N GLU A 26 -1.81 -1.46 1.36
CA GLU A 26 -1.01 -0.64 2.28
C GLU A 26 -0.07 0.32 1.52
N LYS A 27 0.54 -0.13 0.43
CA LYS A 27 1.38 0.71 -0.43
C LYS A 27 0.56 1.79 -1.14
N GLU A 28 -0.58 1.44 -1.73
CA GLU A 28 -1.47 2.38 -2.39
C GLU A 28 -1.97 3.47 -1.43
N ALA A 29 -2.35 3.10 -0.20
CA ALA A 29 -2.78 4.04 0.81
C ALA A 29 -1.68 5.04 1.18
N LYS A 30 -0.44 4.57 1.36
CA LYS A 30 0.71 5.45 1.65
C LYS A 30 0.96 6.43 0.50
N LEU A 31 0.89 5.98 -0.75
CA LEU A 31 1.06 6.84 -1.93
C LEU A 31 -0.07 7.88 -2.06
N ALA A 32 -1.31 7.49 -1.77
CA ALA A 32 -2.45 8.40 -1.76
C ALA A 32 -2.30 9.50 -0.69
N ILE A 33 -1.85 9.12 0.51
CA ILE A 33 -1.55 10.08 1.58
C ILE A 33 -0.42 11.02 1.15
N ALA A 34 0.71 10.50 0.64
CA ALA A 34 1.81 11.30 0.15
C ALA A 34 1.37 12.32 -0.91
N LYS A 35 0.54 11.87 -1.87
CA LYS A 35 -0.01 12.75 -2.92
C LYS A 35 -0.88 13.86 -2.37
N ASN A 36 -1.66 13.60 -1.33
CA ASN A 36 -2.48 14.63 -0.70
C ASN A 36 -1.62 15.62 0.09
N LEU A 37 -0.62 15.13 0.84
CA LEU A 37 0.30 16.00 1.59
C LEU A 37 1.12 16.92 0.66
N LEU A 38 1.59 16.41 -0.49
CA LEU A 38 2.25 17.22 -1.52
C LEU A 38 1.34 18.34 -2.04
N LYS A 39 0.04 18.06 -2.25
CA LYS A 39 -0.93 19.08 -2.69
C LYS A 39 -1.15 20.17 -1.64
N GLU A 40 -1.04 19.84 -0.37
CA GLU A 40 -1.10 20.79 0.75
C GLU A 40 0.22 21.59 0.92
N GLY A 41 1.24 21.32 0.09
CA GLY A 41 2.51 22.06 0.10
C GLY A 41 3.49 21.60 1.17
N MET A 42 3.30 20.41 1.74
CA MET A 42 4.24 19.82 2.70
C MET A 42 5.54 19.38 2.02
N ASP A 43 6.66 19.47 2.73
CA ASP A 43 7.97 19.11 2.20
C ASP A 43 8.15 17.59 2.04
N ILE A 44 8.94 17.18 1.05
CA ILE A 44 9.19 15.76 0.72
C ILE A 44 9.79 15.01 1.93
N ASP A 45 10.63 15.67 2.73
CA ASP A 45 11.29 15.06 3.87
C ASP A 45 10.29 14.73 4.98
N GLU A 46 9.38 15.66 5.28
CA GLU A 46 8.30 15.45 6.25
C GLU A 46 7.32 14.37 5.77
N ILE A 47 7.00 14.36 4.48
CA ILE A 47 6.13 13.35 3.88
C ILE A 47 6.76 11.96 3.96
N ALA A 48 8.07 11.84 3.71
CA ALA A 48 8.81 10.59 3.85
C ALA A 48 8.77 10.07 5.29
N GLU A 49 8.91 10.96 6.28
CA GLU A 49 8.79 10.59 7.69
C GLU A 49 7.39 10.13 8.08
N ILE A 50 6.33 10.77 7.57
CA ILE A 50 4.94 10.43 7.88
C ILE A 50 4.53 9.11 7.21
N THR A 51 4.78 9.00 5.92
CA THR A 51 4.30 7.86 5.10
C THR A 51 5.21 6.65 5.16
N LYS A 52 6.45 6.82 5.68
CA LYS A 52 7.52 5.83 5.66
C LYS A 52 7.85 5.35 4.23
N LEU A 53 7.59 6.19 3.24
CA LEU A 53 7.99 5.95 1.86
C LEU A 53 9.38 6.55 1.61
N PRO A 54 10.19 5.92 0.73
CA PRO A 54 11.42 6.53 0.23
C PRO A 54 11.12 7.85 -0.48
N LYS A 55 12.03 8.83 -0.35
CA LYS A 55 11.89 10.13 -1.02
C LYS A 55 11.77 9.96 -2.53
N GLU A 56 12.48 8.99 -3.10
CA GLU A 56 12.45 8.68 -4.53
C GLU A 56 11.08 8.15 -4.99
N GLU A 57 10.29 7.51 -4.11
CA GLU A 57 8.90 7.13 -4.45
C GLU A 57 7.96 8.34 -4.39
N ILE A 58 8.21 9.30 -3.48
CA ILE A 58 7.40 10.51 -3.34
C ILE A 58 7.68 11.48 -4.51
N GLU A 59 8.94 11.63 -4.92
CA GLU A 59 9.35 12.45 -6.07
C GLU A 59 8.68 12.00 -7.37
N LYS A 60 8.47 10.69 -7.55
CA LYS A 60 7.75 10.15 -8.72
C LYS A 60 6.28 10.62 -8.80
N LEU A 61 5.68 11.06 -7.70
CA LEU A 61 4.30 11.57 -7.66
C LEU A 61 4.19 13.01 -8.18
N LEU A 62 5.31 13.71 -8.39
CA LEU A 62 5.36 15.08 -8.93
C LEU A 62 5.40 15.11 -10.47
N ASN A 63 5.60 13.96 -11.12
CA ASN A 63 5.64 13.82 -12.58
C ASN A 63 4.29 13.44 -13.18
#